data_AF-A0A1M6HUE2-F1
#
_entry.id   AF-A0A1M6HUE2-F1
#
_cell.length_a   1.000
_cell.length_b   1.000
_cell.length_c   1.000
_cell.angle_alpha   90.00
_cell.angle_beta   90.00
_cell.angle_gamma   90.00
#
_symmetry.space_group_name_H-M   'P 1'
#
loop_
_entity.id
_entity.type
_entity.pdbx_description
1 polymer ?
#
loop_
_entity_poly.entity_id
_entity_poly.type
_entity_poly.pdbx_seq_one_letter_code
_entity_poly.pdbx_strand_id
1 'polypeptide(L)' 'MRGDKIDEKSLSRKYKTNVSRLIRAWKRGLSDMEIAASTGIDPATLNRIRGDIEMAHRRLRLARKKELNRLVYL' A
#
# COMPACT_ATOMS: atom_id res chain seq x y z
N MET A 1 -1.03 8.64 2.98
CA MET A 1 -0.60 7.85 1.80
C MET A 1 -0.50 8.70 0.52
N ARG A 2 0.42 9.68 0.44
CA ARG A 2 0.68 10.44 -0.80
C ARG A 2 2.16 10.31 -1.17
N GLY A 3 2.46 10.04 -2.45
CA GLY A 3 3.72 10.45 -3.08
C GLY A 3 4.53 9.38 -3.84
N ASP A 4 4.54 8.12 -3.40
CA ASP A 4 5.35 7.07 -4.02
C ASP A 4 4.47 6.01 -4.67
N LYS A 5 4.65 5.77 -5.98
CA LYS A 5 3.88 4.74 -6.71
C LYS A 5 4.32 3.35 -6.24
N ILE A 6 3.51 2.73 -5.40
CA ILE A 6 3.62 1.30 -5.07
C ILE A 6 3.12 0.46 -6.25
N ASP A 7 3.66 -0.75 -6.40
CA ASP A 7 3.16 -1.70 -7.38
C ASP A 7 1.87 -2.38 -6.87
N GLU A 8 0.75 -1.66 -7.03
CA GLU A 8 -0.59 -2.15 -6.70
C GLU A 8 -0.96 -3.41 -7.49
N LYS A 9 -0.38 -3.60 -8.69
CA LYS A 9 -0.68 -4.72 -9.59
C LYS A 9 -0.08 -6.01 -9.07
N SER A 10 1.13 -5.95 -8.53
CA SER A 10 1.77 -7.09 -7.87
C SER A 10 1.11 -7.45 -6.55
N LEU A 11 0.69 -6.46 -5.74
CA LEU A 11 -0.09 -6.72 -4.53
C LEU A 11 -1.47 -7.33 -4.85
N SER A 12 -2.13 -6.85 -5.91
CA SER A 12 -3.43 -7.40 -6.33
C SER A 12 -3.32 -8.86 -6.75
N ARG A 13 -2.22 -9.24 -7.42
CA ARG A 13 -1.92 -10.65 -7.74
C ARG A 13 -1.65 -11.48 -6.49
N LYS A 14 -0.82 -10.99 -5.55
CA LYS A 14 -0.48 -11.69 -4.30
C LYS A 14 -1.71 -12.04 -3.47
N TYR A 15 -2.62 -11.07 -3.31
CA TYR A 15 -3.80 -11.22 -2.46
C TYR A 15 -5.07 -11.63 -3.21
N LYS A 16 -4.98 -11.83 -4.53
CA LYS A 16 -6.12 -12.14 -5.41
C LYS A 16 -7.30 -11.18 -5.23
N THR A 17 -7.00 -9.91 -4.97
CA THR A 17 -8.00 -8.87 -4.70
C THR A 17 -7.62 -7.55 -5.35
N ASN A 18 -8.58 -6.65 -5.54
CA ASN A 18 -8.34 -5.34 -6.11
C ASN A 18 -7.79 -4.37 -5.05
N VAL A 19 -6.46 -4.37 -4.90
CA VAL A 19 -5.76 -3.54 -3.90
C VAL A 19 -5.96 -2.05 -4.16
N SER A 20 -6.06 -1.62 -5.41
CA SER A 20 -6.38 -0.23 -5.75
C SER A 20 -7.71 0.23 -5.17
N ARG A 21 -8.74 -0.64 -5.18
CA ARG A 21 -10.05 -0.36 -4.58
C ARG A 21 -9.96 -0.26 -3.06
N LEU A 22 -9.18 -1.13 -2.41
CA LEU A 22 -8.95 -1.09 -0.96
C LEU A 22 -8.23 0.19 -0.54
N ILE A 23 -7.19 0.61 -1.28
CA ILE A 23 -6.49 1.87 -1.06
C ILE A 23 -7.44 3.07 -1.16
N ARG A 24 -8.34 3.07 -2.15
CA ARG A 24 -9.35 4.13 -2.28
C ARG A 24 -10.33 4.13 -1.12
N ALA A 25 -10.73 2.96 -0.63
CA ALA A 25 -11.60 2.83 0.53
C ALA A 25 -10.94 3.39 1.80
N TRP A 26 -9.70 3.00 2.09
CA TRP A 26 -8.94 3.56 3.22
C TRP A 26 -8.71 5.07 3.07
N LYS A 27 -8.47 5.58 1.86
CA LYS A 27 -8.36 7.03 1.61
C LYS A 27 -9.67 7.79 1.84
N ARG A 28 -10.81 7.12 1.77
CA ARG A 28 -12.13 7.66 2.11
C ARG A 28 -12.44 7.59 3.61
N GLY A 29 -11.55 7.02 4.42
CA GLY A 29 -11.72 6.90 5.87
C GLY A 29 -12.43 5.62 6.33
N LEU A 30 -12.72 4.68 5.42
CA LEU A 30 -13.34 3.40 5.78
C LEU A 30 -12.37 2.56 6.64
N SER A 31 -12.91 1.98 7.70
CA SER A 31 -12.25 1.02 8.57
C SER A 31 -12.14 -0.36 7.91
N ASP A 32 -11.27 -1.21 8.46
CA ASP A 32 -11.07 -2.56 7.93
C ASP A 32 -12.34 -3.40 8.07
N MET A 33 -13.17 -3.18 9.10
CA MET A 33 -14.43 -3.88 9.29
C MET A 33 -15.48 -3.46 8.24
N GLU A 34 -15.58 -2.17 7.91
CA GLU A 34 -16.49 -1.69 6.87
C GLU A 34 -16.07 -2.18 5.47
N ILE A 35 -14.76 -2.24 5.24
CA ILE A 35 -14.22 -2.80 4.00
C ILE A 35 -14.47 -4.31 3.94
N ALA A 36 -14.25 -5.03 5.05
CA ALA A 36 -14.54 -6.46 5.13
C ALA A 36 -16.02 -6.75 4.87
N ALA A 37 -16.92 -6.01 5.50
CA ALA A 37 -18.36 -6.14 5.31
C ALA A 37 -18.80 -5.89 3.86
N SER A 38 -18.19 -4.92 3.18
CA SER A 38 -18.54 -4.57 1.79
C SER A 38 -17.85 -5.42 0.72
N THR A 39 -16.72 -6.07 1.04
CA THR A 39 -15.91 -6.82 0.06
C THR A 39 -15.86 -8.33 0.32
N GLY A 40 -16.27 -8.80 1.49
CA GLY A 40 -16.13 -10.19 1.93
C GLY A 40 -14.68 -10.59 2.23
N ILE A 41 -13.74 -9.66 2.25
CA ILE A 41 -12.34 -9.94 2.57
C ILE A 41 -12.20 -10.02 4.09
N ASP A 42 -11.56 -11.08 4.56
CA ASP A 42 -11.23 -11.25 5.97
C ASP A 42 -10.40 -10.05 6.53
N PRO A 43 -10.78 -9.47 7.68
CA PRO A 43 -10.05 -8.36 8.30
C PRO A 43 -8.56 -8.62 8.51
N ALA A 44 -8.15 -9.85 8.85
CA ALA A 44 -6.73 -10.16 9.00
C ALA A 44 -5.98 -10.10 7.65
N THR A 45 -6.66 -10.38 6.54
CA THR A 45 -6.14 -10.18 5.19
C THR A 45 -6.00 -8.70 4.83
N LEU A 46 -6.99 -7.86 5.19
CA LEU A 46 -6.91 -6.41 5.01
C LEU A 46 -5.74 -5.80 5.79
N ASN A 47 -5.54 -6.25 7.03
CA ASN A 47 -4.41 -5.83 7.87
C ASN A 47 -3.05 -6.17 7.22
N ARG A 48 -2.91 -7.41 6.70
CA ARG A 48 -1.70 -7.83 5.96
C ARG A 48 -1.45 -6.97 4.72
N ILE A 49 -2.49 -6.69 3.94
CA ILE A 49 -2.38 -5.82 2.74
C ILE A 49 -1.90 -4.43 3.13
N ARG A 50 -2.45 -3.86 4.21
CA ARG A 50 -2.05 -2.53 4.71
C ARG A 50 -0.57 -2.51 5.11
N GLY A 51 -0.10 -3.52 5.85
CA GLY A 51 1.32 -3.64 6.22
C GLY A 51 2.25 -3.76 5.01
N ASP A 52 1.87 -4.54 4.01
CA ASP A 52 2.64 -4.67 2.76
C ASP A 52 2.74 -3.35 1.99
N ILE A 53 1.65 -2.59 1.93
CA ILE A 53 1.60 -1.25 1.32
C ILE A 53 2.54 -0.29 2.07
N GLU A 54 2.49 -0.29 3.40
CA GLU A 54 3.34 0.56 4.24
C GLU A 54 4.82 0.23 4.05
N MET A 55 5.17 -1.05 4.02
CA MET A 55 6.52 -1.52 3.77
C MET A 55 7.00 -1.17 2.36
N ALA A 56 6.15 -1.28 1.35
CA ALA A 56 6.47 -0.85 -0.02
C ALA A 56 6.77 0.64 -0.08
N HIS A 57 5.92 1.49 0.54
CA HIS A 57 6.20 2.92 0.64
C HIS A 57 7.48 3.22 1.41
N ARG A 58 7.76 2.51 2.52
CA ARG A 58 8.99 2.68 3.28
C ARG A 58 10.22 2.40 2.43
N ARG A 59 10.22 1.31 1.66
CA ARG A 59 11.32 0.96 0.73
C ARG A 59 11.52 2.03 -0.33
N LEU A 60 10.44 2.55 -0.93
CA LEU A 60 10.53 3.61 -1.94
C LEU A 60 11.12 4.91 -1.37
N ARG A 61 10.69 5.32 -0.16
CA ARG A 61 11.26 6.50 0.52
C ARG A 61 12.75 6.34 0.81
N LEU A 62 13.17 5.16 1.27
CA LEU A 62 14.58 4.89 1.55
C LEU A 62 15.43 4.88 0.27
N ALA A 63 14.94 4.26 -0.81
CA ALA A 63 15.61 4.26 -2.10
C ALA A 63 15.76 5.67 -2.65
N ARG A 64 14.70 6.49 -2.59
CA ARG A 64 14.73 7.90 -2.99
C ARG A 64 15.73 8.71 -2.16
N LYS A 65 15.77 8.51 -0.84
CA LYS A 65 16.74 9.20 0.04
C LYS A 65 18.17 8.82 -0.33
N LYS A 66 18.43 7.54 -0.62
CA LYS A 66 19.76 7.06 -1.04
C LYS A 66 20.18 7.68 -2.37
N GLU A 67 19.27 7.75 -3.35
CA GLU A 67 19.54 8.36 -4.65
C GLU A 67 19.80 9.86 -4.53
N LEU A 68 18.97 10.57 -3.78
CA LEU A 68 19.18 12.00 -3.53
C LEU A 68 20.53 12.26 -2.86
N ASN A 69 20.87 11.46 -1.85
CA ASN A 69 22.18 11.56 -1.20
C ASN A 69 23.32 11.33 -2.21
N ARG A 70 23.19 10.34 -3.10
CA ARG A 70 24.18 10.08 -4.15
C ARG A 70 24.35 11.26 -5.11
N LEU A 71 23.27 11.93 -5.48
CA LEU A 71 23.29 13.09 -6.39
C LEU A 71 23.85 14.37 -5.75
N VAL A 72 23.83 14.49 -4.42
CA VAL A 72 24.36 15.66 -3.70
C VAL A 72 25.90 15.64 -3.60
N TYR A 73 26.53 14.47 -3.73
CA TYR A 73 28.00 14.31 -3.65
C TYR A 73 28.65 14.06 -5.02
N LEU A 74 27.95 14.37 -6.12
CA LEU A 74 28.47 14.41 -7.50
C LEU A 74 28.51 15.87 -7.96
#